data_AF-A0A7J0AFT0-F1
#
_entry.id   AF-A0A7J0AFT0-F1
#
_cell.length_a   1.000
_cell.length_b   1.000
_cell.length_c   1.000
_cell.angle_alpha   90.00
_cell.angle_beta   90.00
_cell.angle_gamma   90.00
#
_symmetry.space_group_name_H-M   'P 1'
#
loop_
_entity.id
_entity.type
_entity.pdbx_description
1 polymer ?
#
loop_
_entity_poly.entity_id
_entity_poly.type
_entity_poly.pdbx_seq_one_letter_code
_entity_poly.pdbx_strand_id
1 'polypeptide(L)' 'MTAKQFFNTVVLMRKAQRKYLNSNGRDIEARQTSKHYEHIIDLEIKRVQTIFFEENNPRLDFDNPNY' A
#
# COMPACT_ATOMS: atom_id res chain seq x y z
N MET A 1 -6.40 -5.57 2.36
CA MET A 1 -5.53 -5.95 3.50
C MET A 1 -6.24 -5.59 4.82
N THR A 2 -5.94 -6.24 5.95
CA THR A 2 -6.44 -5.77 7.27
C THR A 2 -5.52 -4.69 7.85
N ALA A 3 -6.01 -3.88 8.79
CA ALA A 3 -5.20 -2.86 9.47
C ALA A 3 -3.94 -3.44 10.13
N LYS A 4 -4.06 -4.62 10.76
CA LYS A 4 -2.92 -5.33 11.38
C LYS A 4 -1.89 -5.78 10.34
N GLN A 5 -2.34 -6.30 9.20
CA GLN A 5 -1.45 -6.68 8.09
C GLN A 5 -0.72 -5.46 7.54
N PHE A 6 -1.43 -4.34 7.33
CA PHE A 6 -0.83 -3.09 6.86
C PHE A 6 0.24 -2.59 7.84
N PHE A 7 -0.09 -2.50 9.12
CA PHE A 7 0.86 -2.12 10.16
C PHE A 7 2.11 -3.01 10.17
N ASN A 8 1.93 -4.33 10.10
CA ASN A 8 3.04 -5.27 10.06
C ASN A 8 3.93 -5.04 8.82
N THR A 9 3.34 -4.81 7.65
CA THR A 9 4.08 -4.50 6.41
C THR A 9 4.91 -3.21 6.57
N VAL A 10 4.33 -2.16 7.16
CA VAL A 10 5.04 -0.91 7.46
C VAL A 10 6.21 -1.15 8.42
N VAL A 11 6.01 -1.95 9.48
CA VAL A 11 7.07 -2.31 10.42
C VAL A 11 8.21 -3.05 9.71
N LEU A 12 7.90 -4.01 8.85
CA LEU A 12 8.89 -4.75 8.07
C LEU A 12 9.68 -3.84 7.12
N MET A 13 8.99 -2.94 6.41
CA MET A 13 9.63 -1.92 5.58
C MET A 13 10.61 -1.08 6.41
N ARG A 14 10.17 -0.54 7.56
CA ARG A 14 11.02 0.30 8.43
C ARG A 14 12.21 -0.46 8.99
N LYS A 15 12.06 -1.75 9.31
CA LYS A 15 13.18 -2.61 9.72
C LYS A 15 14.20 -2.77 8.59
N ALA A 16 13.75 -3.06 7.37
CA ALA A 16 14.63 -3.17 6.20
C ALA A 16 15.36 -1.86 5.89
N GLN A 17 14.66 -0.72 5.94
CA GLN A 17 15.28 0.61 5.80
C GLN A 17 16.36 0.87 6.85
N ARG A 18 16.09 0.56 8.13
CA ARG A 18 17.09 0.71 9.20
C ARG A 18 18.29 -0.21 8.97
N LYS A 19 18.09 -1.46 8.56
CA LYS A 19 19.18 -2.39 8.20
C LYS A 19 20.04 -1.82 7.07
N TYR A 20 19.41 -1.30 6.02
CA TYR A 20 20.10 -0.65 4.91
C TYR A 20 20.93 0.56 5.36
N LEU A 21 20.35 1.44 6.18
CA LEU A 21 21.05 2.60 6.71
C LEU A 21 22.23 2.21 7.61
N ASN A 22 22.04 1.23 8.50
CA ASN A 22 23.09 0.72 9.39
C ASN A 22 24.24 0.06 8.62
N SER A 23 23.98 -0.43 7.40
CA SER A 23 25.02 -0.97 6.51
C SER A 23 25.83 0.12 5.78
N ASN A 24 25.54 1.41 6.04
CA ASN A 24 25.99 2.56 5.25
C ASN A 24 25.61 2.44 3.77
N GLY A 25 24.41 1.93 3.50
CA GLY A 25 23.88 1.81 2.15
C GLY A 25 24.46 0.68 1.30
N ARG A 26 25.15 -0.29 1.92
CA ARG A 26 25.81 -1.41 1.22
C ARG A 26 24.98 -2.68 1.14
N ASP A 27 23.99 -2.85 2.02
CA ASP A 27 23.12 -4.03 2.04
C ASP A 27 22.03 -3.93 0.96
N ILE A 28 22.33 -4.42 -0.24
CA ILE A 28 21.42 -4.38 -1.40
C ILE A 28 20.13 -5.15 -1.12
N GLU A 29 20.20 -6.26 -0.39
CA GLU A 29 19.04 -7.07 -0.02
C GLU A 29 18.09 -6.23 0.85
N ALA A 30 18.61 -5.55 1.88
CA ALA A 30 17.79 -4.68 2.72
C ALA A 30 17.12 -3.54 1.92
N ARG A 31 17.80 -3.00 0.92
CA ARG A 31 17.22 -2.00 0.00
C ARG A 31 16.08 -2.61 -0.84
N GLN A 32 16.30 -3.78 -1.43
CA GLN A 32 15.29 -4.47 -2.24
C GLN A 32 14.07 -4.85 -1.39
N THR A 33 14.29 -5.41 -0.21
CA THR A 33 13.22 -5.75 0.75
C THR A 33 12.42 -4.51 1.14
N SER A 34 13.08 -3.38 1.42
CA SER A 34 12.37 -2.11 1.69
C SER A 34 11.50 -1.70 0.50
N LYS A 35 12.02 -1.73 -0.72
CA LYS A 35 11.28 -1.34 -1.92
C LYS A 35 10.10 -2.27 -2.23
N HIS A 36 10.26 -3.56 -1.94
CA HIS A 36 9.18 -4.53 -2.08
C HIS A 36 8.02 -4.20 -1.14
N TYR A 37 8.29 -3.94 0.15
CA TYR A 37 7.23 -3.59 1.09
C TYR A 37 6.61 -2.21 0.82
N GLU A 38 7.41 -1.24 0.36
CA GLU A 38 6.91 0.07 -0.10
C GLU A 38 5.87 -0.12 -1.21
N HIS A 39 6.16 -0.95 -2.21
CA HIS A 39 5.21 -1.24 -3.29
C HIS A 39 3.91 -1.87 -2.79
N ILE A 40 3.98 -2.83 -1.85
CA ILE A 40 2.79 -3.46 -1.27
C ILE A 40 1.93 -2.42 -0.52
N ILE A 41 2.57 -1.51 0.22
CA ILE A 41 1.89 -0.44 0.94
C ILE A 41 1.20 0.52 -0.03
N ASP A 42 1.89 0.93 -1.10
CA ASP A 42 1.34 1.84 -2.11
C ASP A 42 0.12 1.25 -2.83
N LEU A 43 0.17 -0.04 -3.16
CA LEU A 43 -0.96 -0.75 -3.75
C LEU A 43 -2.18 -0.75 -2.83
N GLU A 44 -1.99 -0.99 -1.53
CA GLU A 44 -3.09 -0.98 -0.57
C GLU A 44 -3.64 0.43 -0.35
N ILE A 45 -2.77 1.46 -0.30
CA ILE A 45 -3.20 2.86 -0.24
C ILE A 45 -4.07 3.20 -1.44
N LYS A 46 -3.62 2.85 -2.66
CA LYS A 46 -4.39 3.08 -3.89
C LYS A 46 -5.74 2.37 -3.85
N ARG A 47 -5.78 1.12 -3.40
CA ARG A 47 -7.02 0.35 -3.26
C ARG A 47 -8.02 1.03 -2.33
N VAL A 48 -7.57 1.49 -1.16
CA VAL A 48 -8.42 2.19 -0.19
C VAL A 48 -8.90 3.54 -0.74
N GLN A 49 -8.03 4.28 -1.44
CA GLN A 49 -8.42 5.53 -2.11
C GLN A 49 -9.51 5.30 -3.17
N THR A 50 -9.40 4.24 -3.97
CA THR A 50 -10.44 3.88 -4.95
C THR A 50 -11.77 3.59 -4.28
N ILE A 51 -11.78 2.78 -3.21
CA ILE A 51 -13.01 2.48 -2.45
C ILE A 51 -13.62 3.77 -1.90
N PHE A 52 -12.81 4.61 -1.27
CA PHE A 52 -13.28 5.89 -0.72
C PHE A 52 -13.84 6.80 -1.82
N PHE A 53 -13.21 6.83 -3.00
CA PHE A 53 -13.71 7.61 -4.14
C PHE A 53 -15.07 7.09 -4.64
N GLU A 54 -15.23 5.78 -4.76
CA GLU A 54 -16.47 5.12 -5.20
C GLU A 54 -17.61 5.30 -4.18
N GLU A 55 -17.32 5.21 -2.88
CA GLU A 55 -18.30 5.45 -1.82
C GLU A 55 -18.81 6.90 -1.79
N ASN A 56 -17.93 7.86 -2.07
CA ASN A 56 -18.29 9.29 -2.09
C ASN A 56 -18.87 9.77 -3.42
N ASN A 57 -18.75 8.98 -4.50
CA ASN A 57 -19.35 9.25 -5.81
C ASN A 57 -20.08 8.00 -6.31
N PRO A 58 -21.22 7.63 -5.69
CA PRO A 58 -22.01 6.52 -6.19
C PRO A 58 -22.34 6.79 -7.66
N ARG A 59 -21.94 5.88 -8.56
CA ARG A 59 -22.33 5.94 -9.96
C ARG A 59 -23.85 5.96 -10.00
N LEU A 60 -24.44 7.07 -10.44
CA LEU A 60 -25.84 7.12 -10.79
C LEU A 60 -25.99 6.32 -12.09
N ASP A 61 -26.38 5.05 -11.98
CA ASP A 61 -26.76 4.24 -13.14
C ASP A 61 -28.08 4.81 -13.71
N PHE A 62 -27.97 5.85 -14.54
CA PHE A 62 -29.10 6.47 -15.23
C PHE A 62 -29.60 5.64 -16.45
N ASP A 63 -28.97 4.50 -16.74
CA ASP A 63 -29.28 3.66 -17.91
C ASP A 63 -30.04 2.38 -17.52
N ASN A 64 -31.10 2.49 -16.72
CA ASN A 64 -32.08 1.42 -16.58
C ASN A 64 -33.35 1.77 -17.38
N PRO A 65 -33.54 1.25 -18.61
CA PRO A 65 -34.68 1.60 -19.48
C PRO A 65 -36.01 0.93 -19.06
N ASN A 66 -36.15 0.46 -17.82
CA ASN A 66 -37.32 -0.29 -17.33
C ASN A 66 -38.15 0.42 -16.25
N TYR A 67 -38.13 1.77 -16.20
CA TYR A 67 -39.13 2.55 -15.46
C TYR A 67 -39.73 3.64 -16.35
#